data_AF-X0XKD7-F1
#
_entry.id   AF-X0XKD7-F1
#
_cell.length_a   1.000
_cell.length_b   1.000
_cell.length_c   1.000
_cell.angle_alpha   90.00
_cell.angle_beta   90.00
_cell.angle_gamma   90.00
#
_symmetry.space_group_name_H-M   'P 1'
#
loop_
_entity.id
_entity.type
_entity.pdbx_description
1 polymer ?
#
loop_
_entity_poly.entity_id
_entity_poly.type
_entity_poly.pdbx_seq_one_letter_code
_entity_poly.pdbx_strand_id
1 'polypeptide(L)'
;EYSIEAFSGALVDFEIKDFCPQESIFSRYVGANVIQNEKIAYILVDALRFEMGKELADGLGDEFEVSLFPCIAQLPTITTVGMAALMPGSEKGLELVETSGGKIAVGIGSSLLKDRPSRLKYLEESLEKKLLVCKLSELIKPSKKRQNQIQETELVVVTSQEIDRWGEEGGNEEEVRVYMDEVLDKVRKAIRRLASLGIRHFVVAADHGHLFGETIESGMKMDPPGGKTAELHRRVWIGKGGKEGNG
;
A
#
# COMPACT_ATOMS: atom_id res chain seq x y z
N GLU A 1 -9.34 34.82 8.80
CA GLU A 1 -8.31 34.38 7.84
C GLU A 1 -7.40 33.26 8.41
N TYR A 2 -7.95 32.29 9.17
CA TYR A 2 -7.13 31.39 10.01
C TYR A 2 -7.48 29.88 9.93
N SER A 3 -8.12 29.37 8.86
CA SER A 3 -8.58 27.96 8.87
C SER A 3 -7.93 26.99 7.87
N ILE A 4 -7.02 27.42 6.98
CA ILE A 4 -6.38 26.50 6.00
C ILE A 4 -4.94 26.12 6.38
N GLU A 5 -4.20 26.99 7.09
CA GLU A 5 -2.83 26.68 7.53
C GLU A 5 -2.79 25.63 8.66
N ALA A 6 -3.88 25.47 9.44
CA ALA A 6 -3.86 24.61 10.61
C ALA A 6 -3.87 23.10 10.28
N PHE A 7 -4.58 22.66 9.24
CA PHE A 7 -4.68 21.23 8.92
C PHE A 7 -3.53 20.75 8.01
N SER A 8 -3.18 21.53 6.98
CA SER A 8 -2.01 21.24 6.14
C SER A 8 -0.69 21.42 6.90
N GLY A 9 -0.58 22.45 7.76
CA GLY A 9 0.58 22.65 8.62
C GLY A 9 0.74 21.56 9.68
N ALA A 10 -0.37 21.04 10.24
CA ALA A 10 -0.33 19.91 11.17
C ALA A 10 0.17 18.60 10.52
N LEU A 11 -0.01 18.43 9.21
CA LEU A 11 0.48 17.26 8.45
C LEU A 11 1.94 17.37 8.03
N VAL A 12 2.45 18.59 7.83
CA VAL A 12 3.85 18.83 7.44
C VAL A 12 4.82 18.40 8.56
N ASP A 13 4.39 18.44 9.82
CA ASP A 13 5.12 17.95 11.00
C ASP A 13 4.41 16.76 11.69
N PHE A 14 3.53 16.04 10.98
CA PHE A 14 2.83 14.87 11.55
C PHE A 14 3.77 13.67 11.64
N GLU A 15 4.54 13.64 12.72
CA GLU A 15 5.36 12.50 13.10
C GLU A 15 4.79 11.87 14.37
N ILE A 16 4.36 10.61 14.26
CA ILE A 16 4.10 9.80 15.45
C ILE A 16 5.43 9.14 15.82
N LYS A 17 6.08 9.73 16.82
CA LYS A 17 7.36 9.25 17.35
C LYS A 17 7.28 7.78 17.74
N ASP A 18 8.39 7.07 17.58
CA ASP A 18 8.58 5.64 17.88
C ASP A 18 7.86 4.65 16.95
N PHE A 19 7.11 5.13 15.95
CA PHE A 19 6.50 4.27 14.94
C PHE A 19 7.22 4.38 13.59
N CYS A 20 7.15 3.32 12.80
CA CYS A 20 7.70 3.31 11.45
C CYS A 20 6.78 4.12 10.51
N PRO A 21 7.27 5.18 9.85
CA PRO A 21 6.48 5.87 8.82
C PRO A 21 6.40 5.00 7.55
N GLN A 22 5.21 4.91 6.94
CA GLN A 22 4.94 4.04 5.78
C GLN A 22 5.89 4.33 4.61
N GLU A 23 6.20 5.60 4.35
CA GLU A 23 7.08 6.06 3.29
C GLU A 23 8.54 5.59 3.43
N SER A 24 8.92 5.11 4.62
CA SER A 24 10.24 4.55 4.89
C SER A 24 10.31 3.02 4.74
N ILE A 25 9.19 2.33 4.52
CA ILE A 25 9.15 0.86 4.50
C ILE A 25 10.09 0.29 3.42
N PHE A 26 10.05 0.84 2.21
CA PHE A 26 10.90 0.36 1.12
C PHE A 26 12.38 0.52 1.48
N SER A 27 12.81 1.73 1.85
CA SER A 27 14.22 2.02 2.12
C SER A 27 14.74 1.26 3.35
N ARG A 28 13.93 1.09 4.40
CA ARG A 28 14.32 0.37 5.62
C ARG A 28 14.37 -1.15 5.47
N TYR A 29 13.40 -1.75 4.77
CA TYR A 29 13.21 -3.21 4.80
C TYR A 29 13.44 -3.92 3.47
N VAL A 30 13.44 -3.20 2.34
CA VAL A 30 13.62 -3.79 1.00
C VAL A 30 14.94 -3.34 0.36
N GLY A 31 15.27 -2.06 0.47
CA GLY A 31 16.37 -1.42 -0.27
C GLY A 31 17.73 -2.07 -0.03
N ALA A 32 18.05 -2.45 1.22
CA ALA A 32 19.33 -3.06 1.57
C ALA A 32 19.56 -4.41 0.86
N ASN A 33 18.57 -5.32 0.90
CA ASN A 33 18.65 -6.61 0.23
C ASN A 33 18.76 -6.44 -1.28
N VAL A 34 18.01 -5.49 -1.85
CA VAL A 34 18.09 -5.16 -3.28
C VAL A 34 19.51 -4.71 -3.63
N ILE A 35 20.12 -3.79 -2.88
CA ILE A 35 21.50 -3.31 -3.13
C ILE A 35 22.51 -4.47 -3.06
N GLN A 36 22.34 -5.38 -2.10
CA GLN A 36 23.22 -6.53 -1.87
C GLN A 36 23.00 -7.70 -2.85
N ASN A 37 22.04 -7.60 -3.77
CA ASN A 37 21.63 -8.69 -4.69
C ASN A 37 21.10 -9.93 -3.96
N GLU A 38 20.51 -9.74 -2.78
CA GLU A 38 19.82 -10.82 -2.09
C GLU A 38 18.41 -11.01 -2.65
N LYS A 39 17.96 -12.26 -2.71
CA LYS A 39 16.65 -12.59 -3.25
C LYS A 39 15.55 -12.27 -2.26
N ILE A 40 14.74 -11.28 -2.59
CA ILE A 40 13.68 -10.72 -1.76
C ILE A 40 12.34 -10.69 -2.49
N ALA A 41 11.27 -11.02 -1.77
CA ALA A 41 9.91 -10.76 -2.22
C ALA A 41 9.30 -9.58 -1.46
N TYR A 42 8.84 -8.58 -2.21
CA TYR A 42 8.07 -7.47 -1.66
C TYR A 42 6.59 -7.68 -1.96
N ILE A 43 5.82 -8.03 -0.93
CA ILE A 43 4.42 -8.45 -1.01
C ILE A 43 3.54 -7.30 -0.55
N LEU A 44 2.88 -6.66 -1.52
CA LEU A 44 1.97 -5.54 -1.33
C LEU A 44 0.54 -6.07 -1.26
N VAL A 45 -0.05 -6.03 -0.08
CA VAL A 45 -1.42 -6.51 0.18
C VAL A 45 -2.31 -5.32 0.50
N ASP A 46 -3.17 -4.99 -0.45
CA ASP A 46 -4.13 -3.89 -0.36
C ASP A 46 -5.08 -4.10 0.82
N ALA A 47 -5.39 -3.03 1.55
CA ALA A 47 -6.26 -3.02 2.74
C ALA A 47 -5.88 -3.99 3.90
N LEU A 48 -4.65 -4.53 3.95
CA LEU A 48 -4.22 -5.43 5.03
C LEU A 48 -4.03 -4.66 6.35
N ARG A 49 -4.89 -4.91 7.32
CA ARG A 49 -4.83 -4.27 8.66
C ARG A 49 -3.85 -4.97 9.61
N PHE A 50 -3.46 -4.26 10.66
CA PHE A 50 -2.43 -4.72 11.60
C PHE A 50 -2.78 -6.06 12.26
N GLU A 51 -4.03 -6.28 12.69
CA GLU A 51 -4.42 -7.54 13.35
C GLU A 51 -4.34 -8.74 12.39
N MET A 52 -4.65 -8.52 11.10
CA MET A 52 -4.48 -9.53 10.07
C MET A 52 -3.00 -9.79 9.79
N GLY A 53 -2.17 -8.75 9.81
CA GLY A 53 -0.71 -8.88 9.74
C GLY A 53 -0.15 -9.69 10.92
N LYS A 54 -0.71 -9.51 12.12
CA LYS A 54 -0.37 -10.33 13.29
C LYS A 54 -0.74 -11.79 13.09
N GLU A 55 -1.96 -12.06 12.64
CA GLU A 55 -2.39 -13.43 12.37
C GLU A 55 -1.55 -14.09 11.25
N LEU A 56 -1.18 -13.33 10.22
CA LEU A 56 -0.27 -13.77 9.17
C LEU A 56 1.08 -14.18 9.77
N ALA A 57 1.64 -13.34 10.64
CA ALA A 57 2.92 -13.58 11.31
C ALA A 57 2.88 -14.81 12.22
N ASP A 58 1.84 -14.93 13.05
CA ASP A 58 1.64 -16.08 13.94
C ASP A 58 1.58 -17.39 13.14
N GLY A 59 0.92 -17.40 11.99
CA GLY A 59 0.83 -18.57 11.11
C GLY A 59 2.09 -18.92 10.30
N LEU A 60 3.18 -18.16 10.46
CA LEU A 60 4.48 -18.37 9.80
C LEU A 60 5.63 -18.59 10.79
N GLY A 61 5.43 -18.30 12.08
CA GLY A 61 6.50 -18.28 13.09
C GLY A 61 7.22 -19.62 13.34
N ASP A 62 6.58 -20.75 13.02
CA ASP A 62 7.20 -22.08 13.13
C ASP A 62 8.17 -22.39 11.98
N GLU A 63 8.06 -21.68 10.85
CA GLU A 63 8.81 -21.94 9.62
C GLU A 63 9.79 -20.81 9.26
N PHE A 64 9.54 -19.60 9.74
CA PHE A 64 10.29 -18.39 9.39
C PHE A 64 10.62 -17.58 10.64
N GLU A 65 11.73 -16.85 10.60
CA GLU A 65 11.98 -15.77 11.55
C GLU A 65 11.09 -14.58 11.15
N VAL A 66 10.07 -14.30 11.95
CA VAL A 66 9.07 -13.27 11.65
C VAL A 66 9.19 -12.12 12.64
N SER A 67 9.24 -10.89 12.12
CA SER A 67 9.11 -9.67 12.90
C SER A 67 7.89 -8.88 12.40
N LEU A 68 7.11 -8.33 13.34
CA LEU A 68 5.94 -7.51 13.07
C LEU A 68 6.10 -6.16 13.74
N PHE A 69 5.89 -5.08 12.98
CA PHE A 69 5.96 -3.72 13.49
C PHE A 69 4.74 -2.91 13.04
N PRO A 70 4.14 -2.09 13.93
CA PRO A 70 3.14 -1.13 13.51
C PRO A 70 3.79 -0.02 12.67
N CYS A 71 3.16 0.32 11.55
CA CYS A 71 3.56 1.44 10.71
C CYS A 71 2.42 2.47 10.62
N ILE A 72 2.76 3.76 10.53
CA ILE A 72 1.80 4.84 10.35
C ILE A 72 1.59 5.08 8.87
N ALA A 73 0.34 4.93 8.41
CA ALA A 73 -0.02 5.16 7.02
C ALA A 73 0.14 6.64 6.63
N GLN A 74 0.59 6.87 5.40
CA GLN A 74 0.76 8.20 4.84
C GLN A 74 -0.60 8.89 4.67
N LEU A 75 -0.65 10.16 5.09
CA LEU A 75 -1.83 11.00 4.93
C LEU A 75 -1.81 11.74 3.58
N PRO A 76 -2.98 11.90 2.92
CA PRO A 76 -4.26 11.28 3.27
C PRO A 76 -4.27 9.77 3.00
N THR A 77 -4.95 8.99 3.85
CA THR A 77 -5.02 7.52 3.75
C THR A 77 -5.97 7.07 2.63
N ILE A 78 -5.56 7.33 1.38
CA ILE A 78 -6.17 6.86 0.15
C ILE A 78 -5.17 5.98 -0.62
N THR A 79 -5.68 5.01 -1.37
CA THR A 79 -4.89 4.03 -2.14
C THR A 79 -3.78 4.67 -2.97
N THR A 80 -4.08 5.77 -3.69
CA THR A 80 -3.08 6.47 -4.52
C THR A 80 -1.86 6.94 -3.73
N VAL A 81 -2.08 7.46 -2.52
CA VAL A 81 -1.03 7.98 -1.62
C VAL A 81 -0.30 6.84 -0.92
N GLY A 82 -1.05 5.88 -0.35
CA GLY A 82 -0.46 4.74 0.34
C GLY A 82 0.42 3.89 -0.59
N MET A 83 -0.05 3.61 -1.81
CA MET A 83 0.75 2.86 -2.78
C MET A 83 2.00 3.64 -3.24
N ALA A 84 1.92 4.97 -3.30
CA ALA A 84 3.08 5.79 -3.61
C ALA A 84 4.09 5.78 -2.47
N ALA A 85 3.65 5.86 -1.21
CA ALA A 85 4.53 5.80 -0.03
C ALA A 85 5.34 4.50 0.03
N LEU A 86 4.82 3.39 -0.50
CA LEU A 86 5.54 2.11 -0.54
C LEU A 86 6.62 2.02 -1.63
N MET A 87 6.84 3.08 -2.42
CA MET A 87 7.85 3.11 -3.48
C MET A 87 9.22 3.56 -2.96
N PRO A 88 10.33 3.21 -3.66
CA PRO A 88 11.66 3.71 -3.31
C PRO A 88 11.71 5.24 -3.32
N GLY A 89 12.43 5.85 -2.37
CA GLY A 89 12.63 7.30 -2.35
C GLY A 89 11.45 8.09 -1.79
N SER A 90 10.36 7.43 -1.40
CA SER A 90 9.20 8.07 -0.77
C SER A 90 9.56 8.76 0.55
N GLU A 91 10.55 8.23 1.28
CA GLU A 91 11.07 8.85 2.51
C GLU A 91 11.68 10.25 2.30
N LYS A 92 11.92 10.64 1.03
CA LYS A 92 12.43 11.98 0.66
C LYS A 92 11.32 13.00 0.44
N GLY A 93 10.06 12.57 0.50
CA GLY A 93 8.89 13.43 0.36
C GLY A 93 7.97 12.98 -0.78
N LEU A 94 6.68 13.26 -0.59
CA LEU A 94 5.59 12.98 -1.52
C LEU A 94 4.84 14.28 -1.80
N GLU A 95 4.44 14.50 -3.05
CA GLU A 95 3.69 15.69 -3.45
C GLU A 95 2.34 15.29 -4.07
N LEU A 96 1.24 15.92 -3.64
CA LEU A 96 -0.05 15.76 -4.32
C LEU A 96 -0.12 16.68 -5.54
N VAL A 97 -0.27 16.08 -6.71
CA VAL A 97 -0.28 16.81 -7.99
C VAL A 97 -1.63 16.64 -8.67
N GLU A 98 -2.31 17.76 -8.94
CA GLU A 98 -3.53 17.78 -9.75
C GLU A 98 -3.19 17.46 -11.21
N THR A 99 -3.85 16.45 -11.77
CA THR A 99 -3.72 16.06 -13.18
C THR A 99 -4.93 16.54 -14.00
N SER A 100 -4.77 16.55 -15.32
CA SER A 100 -5.85 16.90 -16.24
C SER A 100 -7.10 16.04 -15.98
N GLY A 101 -8.23 16.71 -15.73
CA GLY A 101 -9.52 16.06 -15.47
C GLY A 101 -9.90 15.91 -13.99
N GLY A 102 -9.21 16.61 -13.07
CA GLY A 102 -9.60 16.62 -11.65
C GLY A 102 -9.31 15.29 -10.97
N LYS A 103 -8.15 14.70 -11.25
CA LYS A 103 -7.64 13.52 -10.55
C LYS A 103 -6.33 13.86 -9.88
N ILE A 104 -6.06 13.25 -8.74
CA ILE A 104 -4.77 13.40 -8.06
C ILE A 104 -3.81 12.30 -8.48
N ALA A 105 -2.56 12.69 -8.68
CA ALA A 105 -1.39 11.81 -8.76
C ALA A 105 -0.41 12.18 -7.65
N VAL A 106 0.53 11.28 -7.35
CA VAL A 106 1.56 11.52 -6.33
C VAL A 106 2.91 11.67 -7.00
N GLY A 107 3.60 12.78 -6.71
CA GLY A 107 4.97 13.05 -7.12
C GLY A 107 5.98 12.44 -6.14
N ILE A 108 7.04 11.83 -6.67
CA ILE A 108 8.25 11.45 -5.93
C ILE A 108 9.46 11.99 -6.69
N GLY A 109 10.09 13.04 -6.17
CA GLY A 109 11.09 13.80 -6.91
C GLY A 109 10.51 14.34 -8.22
N SER A 110 11.12 14.00 -9.36
CA SER A 110 10.63 14.39 -10.70
C SER A 110 9.60 13.44 -11.31
N SER A 111 9.29 12.34 -10.63
CA SER A 111 8.43 11.28 -11.16
C SER A 111 6.99 11.44 -10.70
N LEU A 112 6.03 11.13 -11.57
CA LEU A 112 4.60 11.26 -11.29
C LEU A 112 3.89 9.91 -11.34
N LEU A 113 3.34 9.49 -10.20
CA LEU A 113 2.69 8.19 -10.00
C LEU A 113 1.16 8.39 -10.00
N LYS A 114 0.54 8.10 -11.14
CA LYS A 114 -0.90 8.31 -11.37
C LYS A 114 -1.72 7.02 -11.40
N ASP A 115 -1.06 5.89 -11.62
CA ASP A 115 -1.68 4.59 -11.86
C ASP A 115 -0.69 3.45 -11.61
N ARG A 116 -1.18 2.20 -11.68
CA ARG A 116 -0.34 1.02 -11.51
C ARG A 116 0.82 0.96 -12.53
N PRO A 117 0.62 1.21 -13.84
CA PRO A 117 1.73 1.23 -14.79
C PRO A 117 2.84 2.23 -14.46
N SER A 118 2.50 3.47 -14.07
CA SER A 118 3.49 4.49 -13.69
C SER A 118 4.26 4.10 -12.43
N ARG A 119 3.60 3.48 -11.43
CA ARG A 119 4.27 2.93 -10.24
C ARG A 119 5.26 1.82 -10.57
N LEU A 120 4.86 0.86 -11.41
CA LEU A 120 5.76 -0.24 -11.79
C LEU A 120 6.96 0.26 -12.60
N LYS A 121 6.71 1.17 -13.55
CA LYS A 121 7.79 1.81 -14.33
C LYS A 121 8.76 2.56 -13.41
N TYR A 122 8.23 3.35 -12.47
CA TYR A 122 9.06 4.07 -11.51
C TYR A 122 9.90 3.13 -10.65
N LEU A 123 9.32 2.02 -10.18
CA LEU A 123 10.02 1.02 -9.39
C LEU A 123 11.17 0.36 -10.18
N GLU A 124 10.94 0.01 -11.45
CA GLU A 124 11.98 -0.53 -12.34
C GLU A 124 13.12 0.48 -12.56
N GLU A 125 12.78 1.74 -12.88
CA GLU A 125 13.76 2.80 -13.13
C GLU A 125 14.56 3.18 -11.88
N SER A 126 13.92 3.20 -10.70
CA SER A 126 14.55 3.61 -9.45
C SER A 126 15.58 2.62 -8.92
N LEU A 127 15.49 1.36 -9.32
CA LEU A 127 16.36 0.29 -8.82
C LEU A 127 17.44 -0.11 -9.80
N GLU A 128 17.37 0.34 -11.05
CA GLU A 128 18.25 -0.08 -12.16
C GLU A 128 18.39 -1.61 -12.25
N LYS A 129 17.33 -2.34 -11.88
CA LYS A 129 17.31 -3.80 -11.75
C LYS A 129 16.06 -4.38 -12.37
N LYS A 130 16.21 -5.58 -12.92
CA LYS A 130 15.09 -6.37 -13.40
C LYS A 130 14.29 -6.87 -12.20
N LEU A 131 12.99 -6.57 -12.18
CA LEU A 131 12.05 -7.11 -11.22
C LEU A 131 11.02 -8.00 -11.90
N LEU A 132 10.39 -8.87 -11.11
CA LEU A 132 9.29 -9.70 -11.56
C LEU A 132 8.04 -9.32 -10.79
N VAL A 133 7.03 -8.82 -11.50
CA VAL A 133 5.71 -8.57 -10.92
C VAL A 133 4.83 -9.81 -11.04
N CYS A 134 4.23 -10.21 -9.92
CA CYS A 134 3.26 -11.29 -9.82
C CYS A 134 1.98 -10.81 -9.11
N LYS A 135 0.84 -11.36 -9.51
CA LYS A 135 -0.35 -11.32 -8.66
C LYS A 135 -0.27 -12.46 -7.65
N LEU A 136 -0.86 -12.28 -6.46
CA LEU A 136 -0.90 -13.32 -5.43
C LEU A 136 -1.44 -14.66 -5.96
N SER A 137 -2.53 -14.61 -6.73
CA SER A 137 -3.16 -15.78 -7.35
C SER A 137 -2.23 -16.59 -8.27
N GLU A 138 -1.20 -15.96 -8.87
CA GLU A 138 -0.24 -16.64 -9.75
C GLU A 138 0.77 -17.50 -8.98
N LEU A 139 0.88 -17.29 -7.67
CA LEU A 139 1.85 -17.97 -6.80
C LEU A 139 1.29 -19.21 -6.09
N ILE A 140 -0.03 -19.44 -6.16
CA ILE A 140 -0.64 -20.65 -5.59
C ILE A 140 -0.17 -21.90 -6.34
N LYS A 141 -0.19 -21.84 -7.68
CA LYS A 141 0.29 -22.89 -8.57
C LYS A 141 1.00 -22.29 -9.79
N PRO A 142 2.21 -21.72 -9.61
CA PRO A 142 2.92 -21.07 -10.70
C PRO A 142 3.30 -22.08 -11.79
N SER A 143 3.16 -21.67 -13.05
CA SER A 143 3.63 -22.46 -14.19
C SER A 143 5.15 -22.65 -14.13
N LYS A 144 5.69 -23.66 -14.83
CA LYS A 144 7.14 -23.88 -14.89
C LYS A 144 7.91 -22.65 -15.40
N LYS A 145 7.35 -21.95 -16.40
CA LYS A 145 7.90 -20.67 -16.88
C LYS A 145 7.97 -19.64 -15.76
N ARG A 146 6.90 -19.48 -14.97
CA ARG A 146 6.84 -18.52 -13.86
C ARG A 146 7.82 -18.90 -12.74
N GLN A 147 7.97 -20.19 -12.44
CA GLN A 147 8.97 -20.68 -11.47
C GLN A 147 10.39 -20.31 -11.89
N ASN A 148 10.75 -20.54 -13.17
CA ASN A 148 12.07 -20.14 -13.69
C ASN A 148 12.28 -18.63 -13.58
N GLN A 149 11.28 -17.81 -13.94
CA GLN A 149 11.37 -16.35 -13.81
C GLN A 149 11.62 -15.92 -12.36
N ILE A 150 10.94 -16.54 -11.38
CA ILE A 150 11.16 -16.26 -9.96
C ILE A 150 12.59 -16.63 -9.56
N GLN A 151 13.09 -17.80 -10.00
CA GLN A 151 14.44 -18.26 -9.71
C GLN A 151 15.53 -17.40 -10.36
N GLU A 152 15.24 -16.69 -11.45
CA GLU A 152 16.17 -15.83 -12.19
C GLU A 152 16.11 -14.35 -11.78
N THR A 153 15.28 -13.98 -10.80
CA THR A 153 15.08 -12.58 -10.40
C THR A 153 15.42 -12.36 -8.93
N GLU A 154 16.08 -11.23 -8.63
CA GLU A 154 16.46 -10.83 -7.28
C GLU A 154 15.29 -10.21 -6.51
N LEU A 155 14.47 -9.39 -7.18
CA LEU A 155 13.30 -8.74 -6.59
C LEU A 155 12.01 -9.25 -7.22
N VAL A 156 11.19 -9.95 -6.43
CA VAL A 156 9.83 -10.34 -6.83
C VAL A 156 8.82 -9.42 -6.13
N VAL A 157 8.05 -8.67 -6.90
CA VAL A 157 6.98 -7.81 -6.38
C VAL A 157 5.67 -8.56 -6.52
N VAL A 158 4.99 -8.79 -5.41
CA VAL A 158 3.70 -9.48 -5.38
C VAL A 158 2.62 -8.47 -5.04
N THR A 159 1.56 -8.39 -5.83
CA THR A 159 0.41 -7.52 -5.56
C THR A 159 -0.84 -8.33 -5.27
N SER A 160 -1.57 -7.97 -4.22
CA SER A 160 -2.85 -8.54 -3.82
C SER A 160 -3.84 -7.40 -3.61
N GLN A 161 -5.03 -7.48 -4.20
CA GLN A 161 -6.15 -6.53 -4.03
C GLN A 161 -7.40 -7.20 -3.47
N GLU A 162 -7.28 -8.48 -3.14
CA GLU A 162 -8.40 -9.33 -2.79
C GLU A 162 -9.10 -8.85 -1.51
N ILE A 163 -8.37 -8.44 -0.47
CA ILE A 163 -8.95 -7.92 0.79
C ILE A 163 -9.76 -6.65 0.53
N ASP A 164 -9.15 -5.66 -0.14
CA ASP A 164 -9.79 -4.38 -0.44
C ASP A 164 -11.07 -4.59 -1.27
N ARG A 165 -10.95 -5.35 -2.37
CA ARG A 165 -12.07 -5.67 -3.24
C ARG A 165 -13.22 -6.35 -2.51
N TRP A 166 -12.94 -7.32 -1.63
CA TRP A 166 -13.99 -7.97 -0.85
C TRP A 166 -14.55 -7.07 0.25
N GLY A 167 -13.76 -6.14 0.78
CA GLY A 167 -14.25 -5.11 1.70
C GLY A 167 -15.25 -4.14 1.05
N GLU A 168 -15.08 -3.84 -0.24
CA GLU A 168 -15.96 -2.93 -1.00
C GLU A 168 -17.14 -3.62 -1.67
N GLU A 169 -16.90 -4.76 -2.34
CA GLU A 169 -17.91 -5.49 -3.13
C GLU A 169 -18.63 -6.58 -2.31
N GLY A 170 -18.11 -6.91 -1.13
CA GLY A 170 -18.61 -7.99 -0.29
C GLY A 170 -20.07 -7.82 0.12
N GLY A 171 -20.75 -8.96 0.30
CA GLY A 171 -22.11 -9.01 0.82
C GLY A 171 -22.14 -8.76 2.33
N ASN A 172 -22.47 -9.80 3.11
CA ASN A 172 -22.47 -9.71 4.56
C ASN A 172 -21.04 -9.65 5.13
N GLU A 173 -20.81 -8.87 6.18
CA GLU A 173 -19.54 -8.75 6.90
C GLU A 173 -18.96 -10.12 7.32
N GLU A 174 -19.81 -11.05 7.77
CA GLU A 174 -19.36 -12.39 8.16
C GLU A 174 -18.73 -13.16 6.99
N GLU A 175 -19.33 -13.08 5.79
CA GLU A 175 -18.79 -13.72 4.59
C GLU A 175 -17.47 -13.07 4.16
N VAL A 176 -17.40 -11.75 4.22
CA VAL A 176 -16.18 -10.99 3.91
C VAL A 176 -15.03 -11.41 4.82
N ARG A 177 -15.28 -11.58 6.11
CA ARG A 177 -14.28 -12.04 7.08
C ARG A 177 -13.75 -13.43 6.73
N VAL A 178 -14.61 -14.37 6.35
CA VAL A 178 -14.19 -15.70 5.89
C VAL A 178 -13.30 -15.61 4.65
N TYR A 179 -13.66 -14.76 3.67
CA TYR A 179 -12.83 -14.55 2.49
C TYR A 179 -11.48 -13.89 2.81
N MET A 180 -11.45 -12.96 3.76
CA MET A 180 -10.21 -12.33 4.24
C MET A 180 -9.25 -13.37 4.84
N ASP A 181 -9.74 -14.33 5.62
CA ASP A 181 -8.93 -15.44 6.15
C ASP A 181 -8.36 -16.33 5.03
N GLU A 182 -9.15 -16.60 3.98
CA GLU A 182 -8.64 -17.32 2.81
C GLU A 182 -7.51 -16.55 2.09
N VAL A 183 -7.58 -15.21 2.05
CA VAL A 183 -6.50 -14.40 1.47
C VAL A 183 -5.24 -14.52 2.31
N LEU A 184 -5.34 -14.50 3.65
CA LEU A 184 -4.18 -14.73 4.52
C LEU A 184 -3.55 -16.10 4.27
N ASP A 185 -4.34 -17.17 4.15
CA ASP A 185 -3.84 -18.49 3.77
C ASP A 185 -3.14 -18.49 2.40
N LYS A 186 -3.70 -17.78 1.40
CA LYS A 186 -3.06 -17.60 0.09
C LYS A 186 -1.72 -16.88 0.20
N VAL A 187 -1.60 -15.84 1.04
CA VAL A 187 -0.34 -15.14 1.30
C VAL A 187 0.68 -16.08 1.95
N ARG A 188 0.30 -16.84 2.98
CA ARG A 188 1.18 -17.84 3.62
C ARG A 188 1.67 -18.88 2.60
N LYS A 189 0.79 -19.41 1.76
CA LYS A 189 1.14 -20.35 0.68
C LYS A 189 2.07 -19.74 -0.35
N ALA A 190 1.86 -18.48 -0.72
CA ALA A 190 2.73 -17.76 -1.64
C ALA A 190 4.14 -17.56 -1.06
N ILE A 191 4.26 -17.20 0.22
CA ILE A 191 5.55 -17.07 0.92
C ILE A 191 6.30 -18.41 0.90
N ARG A 192 5.65 -19.50 1.32
CA ARG A 192 6.25 -20.86 1.26
C ARG A 192 6.65 -21.26 -0.16
N ARG A 193 5.83 -20.93 -1.16
CA ARG A 193 6.15 -21.22 -2.56
C ARG A 193 7.38 -20.44 -3.02
N LEU A 194 7.44 -19.14 -2.76
CA LEU A 194 8.57 -18.30 -3.11
C LEU A 194 9.85 -18.76 -2.39
N ALA A 195 9.75 -19.17 -1.12
CA ALA A 195 10.84 -19.76 -0.37
C ALA A 195 11.37 -21.03 -1.05
N SER A 196 10.48 -21.93 -1.48
CA SER A 196 10.86 -23.14 -2.24
C SER A 196 11.53 -22.83 -3.60
N LEU A 197 11.35 -21.62 -4.11
CA LEU A 197 11.96 -21.13 -5.36
C LEU A 197 13.21 -20.27 -5.11
N GLY A 198 13.72 -20.26 -3.88
CA GLY A 198 15.00 -19.64 -3.54
C GLY A 198 14.94 -18.18 -3.09
N ILE A 199 13.75 -17.62 -2.87
CA ILE A 199 13.60 -16.32 -2.18
C ILE A 199 13.88 -16.53 -0.68
N ARG A 200 14.66 -15.64 -0.07
CA ARG A 200 15.08 -15.78 1.33
C ARG A 200 14.54 -14.70 2.25
N HIS A 201 14.24 -13.52 1.69
CA HIS A 201 13.74 -12.38 2.43
C HIS A 201 12.32 -12.04 1.96
N PHE A 202 11.46 -11.67 2.90
CA PHE A 202 10.07 -11.36 2.63
C PHE A 202 9.69 -10.10 3.39
N VAL A 203 9.10 -9.14 2.69
CA VAL A 203 8.50 -7.95 3.29
C VAL A 203 7.05 -7.92 2.86
N VAL A 204 6.13 -7.98 3.83
CA VAL A 204 4.69 -7.82 3.59
C VAL A 204 4.32 -6.41 4.07
N ALA A 205 3.70 -5.62 3.20
CA ALA A 205 3.27 -4.26 3.50
C ALA A 205 1.90 -3.98 2.89
N ALA A 206 1.22 -2.99 3.45
CA ALA A 206 -0.09 -2.52 3.02
C ALA A 206 -0.03 -1.02 2.74
N ASP A 207 -0.79 -0.57 1.76
CA ASP A 207 -0.97 0.84 1.42
C ASP A 207 -1.99 1.52 2.36
N HIS A 208 -3.01 0.78 2.81
CA HIS A 208 -3.91 1.20 3.87
C HIS A 208 -4.49 0.00 4.63
N GLY A 209 -5.23 0.29 5.70
CA GLY A 209 -6.13 -0.66 6.37
C GLY A 209 -7.59 -0.44 5.97
N HIS A 210 -8.49 -1.17 6.63
CA HIS A 210 -9.93 -0.99 6.52
C HIS A 210 -10.59 -1.05 7.91
N LEU A 211 -11.79 -0.50 8.00
CA LEU A 211 -12.68 -0.60 9.16
C LEU A 211 -14.05 -1.02 8.66
N PHE A 212 -14.66 -2.00 9.33
CA PHE A 212 -16.09 -2.26 9.18
C PHE A 212 -16.84 -1.21 10.00
N GLY A 213 -17.80 -0.54 9.38
CA GLY A 213 -18.58 0.50 10.01
C GLY A 213 -19.93 0.64 9.33
N GLU A 214 -20.82 1.40 9.97
CA GLU A 214 -22.15 1.66 9.43
C GLU A 214 -22.05 2.33 8.06
N THR A 215 -23.01 2.01 7.18
CA THR A 215 -23.12 2.67 5.88
C THR A 215 -23.39 4.16 6.11
N ILE A 216 -22.39 5.01 5.85
CA ILE A 216 -22.56 6.47 5.87
C ILE A 216 -23.66 6.84 4.87
N GLU A 217 -24.82 7.24 5.40
CA GLU A 217 -25.98 7.73 4.65
C GLU A 217 -25.63 9.03 3.91
N SER A 218 -26.38 9.40 2.88
CA SER A 218 -26.07 10.60 2.09
C SER A 218 -26.05 11.88 2.94
N GLY A 219 -26.84 11.95 4.00
CA GLY A 219 -26.87 13.09 4.94
C GLY A 219 -25.70 13.15 5.92
N MET A 220 -24.87 12.10 5.98
CA MET A 220 -23.66 12.04 6.82
C MET A 220 -22.38 12.32 6.01
N LYS A 221 -22.51 12.62 4.71
CA LYS A 221 -21.38 13.00 3.86
C LYS A 221 -21.11 14.48 4.03
N MET A 222 -19.85 14.83 4.26
CA MET A 222 -19.41 16.23 4.20
C MET A 222 -19.44 16.73 2.76
N ASP A 223 -20.07 17.89 2.56
CA ASP A 223 -19.91 18.65 1.34
C ASP A 223 -18.45 19.15 1.21
N PRO A 224 -17.93 19.33 -0.02
CA PRO A 224 -16.66 19.99 -0.18
C PRO A 224 -16.73 21.38 0.48
N PRO A 225 -15.66 21.85 1.16
CA PRO A 225 -15.67 23.08 1.95
C PRO A 225 -15.72 24.37 1.11
N GLY A 226 -16.28 24.32 -0.10
CA GLY A 226 -16.19 25.35 -1.12
C GLY A 226 -14.82 25.40 -1.80
N GLY A 227 -14.60 26.44 -2.61
CA GLY A 227 -13.37 26.59 -3.40
C GLY A 227 -13.33 25.70 -4.63
N LYS A 228 -12.12 25.45 -5.15
CA LYS A 228 -11.88 24.54 -6.27
C LYS A 228 -11.54 23.15 -5.74
N THR A 229 -12.47 22.22 -5.87
CA THR A 229 -12.22 20.80 -5.60
C THR A 229 -11.36 20.21 -6.73
N ALA A 230 -10.26 19.59 -6.36
CA ALA A 230 -9.51 18.70 -7.24
C ALA A 230 -10.03 17.28 -7.13
N GLU A 231 -10.23 16.77 -5.90
CA GLU A 231 -10.78 15.44 -5.64
C GLU A 231 -11.53 15.42 -4.30
N LEU A 232 -12.61 14.63 -4.21
CA LEU A 232 -13.38 14.45 -2.99
C LEU A 232 -13.62 12.95 -2.77
N HIS A 233 -13.05 12.44 -1.68
CA HIS A 233 -13.20 11.06 -1.22
C HIS A 233 -13.95 11.05 0.12
N ARG A 234 -14.48 9.89 0.51
CA ARG A 234 -15.18 9.69 1.80
C ARG A 234 -14.33 10.05 3.03
N ARG A 235 -13.00 10.11 2.88
CA ARG A 235 -12.00 10.33 3.95
C ARG A 235 -11.19 11.62 3.78
N VAL A 236 -11.30 12.30 2.65
CA VAL A 236 -10.47 13.48 2.35
C VAL A 236 -11.10 14.35 1.28
N TRP A 237 -11.00 15.66 1.44
CA TRP A 237 -11.16 16.62 0.37
C TRP A 237 -9.80 17.17 -0.04
N ILE A 238 -9.52 17.20 -1.34
CA ILE A 238 -8.28 17.73 -1.91
C ILE A 238 -8.68 18.87 -2.86
N GLY A 239 -8.17 20.07 -2.62
CA GLY A 239 -8.54 21.25 -3.41
C GLY A 239 -7.87 22.53 -2.92
N LYS A 240 -8.29 23.67 -3.48
CA LYS A 240 -7.76 25.01 -3.16
C LYS A 240 -8.89 25.96 -2.75
N GLY A 241 -8.64 26.74 -1.69
CA GLY A 241 -9.54 27.82 -1.25
C GLY A 241 -10.81 27.35 -0.55
N GLY A 242 -10.77 26.21 0.14
CA GLY A 242 -11.86 25.75 1.01
C GLY A 242 -12.05 26.73 2.18
N LYS A 243 -13.28 27.08 2.50
CA LYS A 243 -13.63 28.07 3.53
C LYS A 243 -14.32 27.41 4.74
N GLU A 244 -15.43 26.71 4.49
CA GLU A 244 -16.22 25.97 5.46
C GLU A 244 -16.89 24.79 4.75
N GLY A 245 -16.84 23.60 5.36
CA GLY A 245 -17.63 22.44 4.94
C GLY A 245 -18.69 22.16 5.98
N ASN A 246 -19.94 22.02 5.55
CA ASN A 246 -21.01 21.54 6.42
C ASN A 246 -21.03 20.00 6.35
N GLY A 247 -21.02 19.37 7.53
CA GLY A 247 -21.11 17.93 7.72
C GLY A 247 -22.00 17.60 8.89
#